data_AF-A0A927RY96-F1
#
_entry.id   AF-A0A927RY96-F1
#
_cell.length_a   1.000
_cell.length_b   1.000
_cell.length_c   1.000
_cell.angle_alpha   90.00
_cell.angle_beta   90.00
_cell.angle_gamma   90.00
#
_symmetry.space_group_name_H-M   'P 1'
#
loop_
_entity.id
_entity.type
_entity.pdbx_description
1 polymer ?
#
loop_
_entity_poly.entity_id
_entity_poly.type
_entity_poly.pdbx_seq_one_letter_code
_entity_poly.pdbx_strand_id
1 'polypeptide(L)'
;MNINVKNTKGLVFDIEEFAVYDGPGIRCAVFMKGCPLRCMWCHNPEGLKKCPQRVVTHSLCVHCGACREVCPSPDNCIGCGKCVNV
;
A
#
# COMPACT_ATOMS: atom_id res chain seq x y z
N MET A 1 0.54 34.59 18.86
CA MET A 1 0.10 33.99 17.59
C MET A 1 -0.66 32.71 17.92
N ASN A 2 -1.98 32.69 17.73
CA ASN A 2 -2.79 31.49 17.97
C ASN A 2 -2.76 30.63 16.70
N ILE A 3 -1.96 29.56 16.70
CA ILE A 3 -1.93 28.61 15.60
C ILE A 3 -3.15 27.70 15.73
N ASN A 4 -4.15 27.92 14.88
CA ASN A 4 -5.30 27.04 14.77
C ASN A 4 -4.88 25.78 13.99
N VAL A 5 -4.46 24.74 14.71
CA VAL A 5 -4.05 23.46 14.11
C VAL A 5 -5.31 22.71 13.69
N LYS A 6 -5.64 22.74 12.40
CA LYS A 6 -6.64 21.83 11.82
C LYS A 6 -6.20 20.39 12.05
N ASN A 7 -7.11 19.56 12.56
CA ASN A 7 -6.89 18.13 12.74
C ASN A 7 -6.92 17.40 11.38
N THR A 8 -5.81 17.47 10.64
CA THR A 8 -5.65 16.83 9.33
C THR A 8 -5.17 15.40 9.49
N LYS A 9 -5.82 14.46 8.78
CA LYS A 9 -5.44 13.03 8.75
C LYS A 9 -4.92 12.64 7.36
N GLY A 10 -4.01 11.67 7.33
CA GLY A 10 -3.48 11.04 6.11
C GLY A 10 -3.42 9.52 6.27
N LEU A 11 -3.38 8.80 5.14
CA LEU A 11 -3.27 7.34 5.12
C LEU A 11 -1.83 6.96 4.79
N VAL A 12 -1.13 6.42 5.79
CA VAL A 12 0.22 5.85 5.62
C VAL A 12 0.09 4.46 5.01
N PHE A 13 0.92 4.14 4.02
CA PHE A 13 0.96 2.80 3.43
C PHE A 13 2.28 2.07 3.62
N ASP A 14 3.36 2.81 3.92
CA ASP A 14 4.66 2.22 4.22
C ASP A 14 5.47 3.15 5.14
N ILE A 15 6.36 2.54 5.92
CA ILE A 15 7.33 3.23 6.77
C ILE A 15 8.67 2.54 6.55
N GLU A 16 9.59 3.23 5.88
CA GLU A 16 10.93 2.74 5.62
C GLU A 16 11.89 3.27 6.67
N GLU A 17 12.36 2.36 7.52
CA GLU A 17 13.41 2.63 8.50
C GLU A 17 14.79 2.55 7.83
N PHE A 18 15.72 3.41 8.25
CA PHE A 18 17.08 3.47 7.72
C PHE A 18 17.19 3.86 6.23
N ALA A 19 16.22 4.61 5.71
CA ALA A 19 16.28 5.15 4.35
C ALA A 19 17.51 6.07 4.19
N VAL A 20 18.34 5.78 3.18
CA VAL A 20 19.57 6.55 2.86
C VAL A 20 19.51 7.22 1.49
N TYR A 21 18.50 6.91 0.69
CA TYR A 21 18.36 7.40 -0.68
C TYR A 21 17.44 8.63 -0.79
N ASP A 22 16.50 8.80 0.14
CA ASP A 22 15.49 9.88 0.14
C ASP A 22 15.95 11.18 0.83
N GLY A 23 17.26 11.33 1.06
CA GLY A 23 17.86 12.55 1.59
C GLY A 23 19.21 12.30 2.27
N PRO A 24 19.91 13.36 2.70
CA PRO A 24 21.22 13.20 3.35
C PRO A 24 21.12 12.44 4.68
N GLY A 25 21.98 11.44 4.90
CA GLY A 25 22.06 10.69 6.16
C GLY A 25 20.97 9.61 6.34
N ILE A 26 20.93 8.98 7.52
CA ILE A 26 19.94 7.95 7.85
C ILE A 26 18.60 8.60 8.20
N ARG A 27 17.52 8.14 7.57
CA ARG A 27 16.17 8.68 7.73
C ARG A 27 15.14 7.59 8.04
N CYS A 28 14.00 8.04 8.54
CA CYS A 28 12.76 7.29 8.53
C CYS A 28 11.86 7.98 7.50
N ALA A 29 11.52 7.26 6.42
CA ALA A 29 10.65 7.77 5.38
C ALA A 29 9.23 7.24 5.61
N VAL A 30 8.25 8.16 5.64
CA VAL A 30 6.83 7.81 5.83
C VAL A 30 6.11 8.04 4.51
N PHE A 31 5.62 6.96 3.91
CA PHE A 31 4.95 7.02 2.63
C PHE A 31 3.42 7.09 2.79
N MET A 32 2.81 8.07 2.12
CA MET A 32 1.38 8.36 2.22
C MET A 32 0.65 8.11 0.90
N LYS A 33 -0.60 7.66 1.02
CA LYS A 33 -1.53 7.48 -0.09
C LYS A 33 -2.01 8.82 -0.63
N GLY A 34 -2.31 8.86 -1.92
CA GLY A 34 -2.85 10.03 -2.61
C GLY A 34 -1.82 10.92 -3.27
N CYS A 35 -0.68 10.37 -3.69
CA CYS A 35 0.33 11.12 -4.46
C CYS A 35 -0.34 11.81 -5.66
N PRO A 36 -0.21 13.15 -5.79
CA PRO A 36 -0.85 13.90 -6.87
C PRO A 36 -0.14 13.72 -8.21
N LEU A 37 1.09 13.20 -8.20
CA LEU A 37 1.90 13.02 -9.41
C LEU A 37 1.44 11.78 -10.20
N ARG A 38 1.69 11.81 -11.50
CA ARG A 38 1.39 10.72 -12.45
C ARG A 38 2.60 10.44 -13.32
N CYS A 39 3.73 10.18 -12.66
CA CYS A 39 4.99 9.86 -13.32
C CYS A 39 4.83 8.64 -14.24
N MET A 40 5.45 8.67 -15.43
CA MET A 40 5.42 7.55 -16.37
C MET A 40 6.03 6.27 -15.77
N TRP A 41 7.05 6.43 -14.92
CA TRP A 41 7.68 5.36 -14.17
C TRP A 41 7.57 5.66 -12.67
N CYS A 42 6.40 5.39 -12.11
CA CYS A 42 6.16 5.59 -10.69
C CYS A 42 6.92 4.54 -9.88
N HIS A 43 7.78 4.98 -8.95
CA HIS A 43 8.48 4.09 -8.02
C HIS A 43 7.52 3.43 -7.04
N ASN A 44 6.50 4.18 -6.61
CA ASN A 44 5.55 3.83 -5.56
C ASN A 44 4.10 3.87 -6.09
N PRO A 45 3.72 2.99 -7.04
CA PRO A 45 2.40 3.01 -7.68
C PRO A 45 1.24 2.78 -6.69
N GLU A 46 1.49 2.10 -5.58
CA GLU A 46 0.56 1.93 -4.46
C GLU A 46 0.21 3.27 -3.81
N GLY A 47 1.07 4.28 -3.86
CA GLY A 47 0.80 5.62 -3.34
C GLY A 47 -0.23 6.42 -4.14
N LEU A 48 -0.64 5.97 -5.34
CA LEU A 48 -1.48 6.78 -6.24
C LEU A 48 -2.93 6.92 -5.78
N LYS A 49 -3.57 5.83 -5.34
CA LYS A 49 -4.97 5.87 -4.88
C LYS A 49 -5.02 6.39 -3.44
N LYS A 50 -6.09 7.12 -3.11
CA LYS A 50 -6.32 7.69 -1.76
C LYS A 50 -6.95 6.71 -0.77
N CYS A 51 -7.15 5.44 -1.16
CA CYS A 51 -7.81 4.43 -0.36
C CYS A 51 -6.88 3.27 -0.03
N PRO A 52 -7.15 2.52 1.06
CA PRO A 52 -6.50 1.25 1.31
C PRO A 52 -6.72 0.29 0.13
N GLN A 53 -5.68 -0.45 -0.22
CA GLN A 53 -5.73 -1.43 -1.29
C GLN A 53 -5.17 -2.74 -0.76
N ARG A 54 -5.76 -3.84 -1.23
CA ARG A 54 -5.22 -5.17 -0.98
C ARG A 54 -4.06 -5.42 -1.94
N VAL A 55 -3.00 -6.03 -1.43
CA VAL A 55 -1.82 -6.44 -2.18
C VAL A 55 -1.64 -7.94 -1.97
N VAL A 56 -1.20 -8.64 -3.01
CA VAL A 56 -0.87 -10.06 -2.95
C VAL A 56 0.63 -10.19 -3.13
N THR A 57 1.31 -10.73 -2.12
CA THR A 57 2.74 -11.04 -2.20
C THR A 57 2.89 -12.48 -2.68
N HIS A 58 2.87 -12.68 -3.99
CA HIS A 58 2.90 -14.01 -4.61
C HIS A 58 4.09 -14.87 -4.18
N SER A 59 5.24 -14.26 -3.87
CA SER A 59 6.44 -14.95 -3.39
C SER A 59 6.27 -15.63 -2.03
N LEU A 60 5.26 -15.24 -1.23
CA LEU A 60 4.96 -15.86 0.07
C LEU A 60 3.91 -16.98 -0.04
N CYS A 61 3.37 -17.24 -1.22
CA CYS A 61 2.37 -18.27 -1.41
C CYS A 61 2.98 -19.67 -1.27
N VAL A 62 2.44 -20.49 -0.36
CA VAL A 62 2.84 -21.90 -0.18
C VAL A 62 2.02 -22.88 -1.04
N HIS A 63 1.21 -22.36 -1.96
CA HIS A 63 0.35 -23.16 -2.85
C HIS A 63 -0.65 -24.08 -2.13
N CYS A 64 -1.16 -23.68 -0.96
CA CYS A 64 -2.13 -24.48 -0.19
C CYS A 64 -3.53 -24.61 -0.82
N GLY A 65 -3.90 -23.70 -1.73
CA GLY A 65 -5.20 -23.71 -2.41
C GLY A 65 -6.37 -23.07 -1.64
N ALA A 66 -6.23 -22.73 -0.36
CA ALA A 66 -7.32 -22.20 0.49
C ALA A 66 -7.98 -20.94 -0.10
N CYS A 67 -7.20 -20.05 -0.71
CA CYS A 67 -7.72 -18.84 -1.36
C CYS A 67 -8.68 -19.15 -2.52
N ARG A 68 -8.49 -20.26 -3.23
CA ARG A 68 -9.32 -20.69 -4.38
C ARG A 68 -10.68 -21.20 -3.92
N GLU A 69 -10.74 -21.91 -2.80
CA GLU A 69 -11.98 -22.50 -2.26
C GLU A 69 -13.03 -21.44 -1.91
N VAL A 70 -12.59 -20.27 -1.41
CA VAL A 70 -13.47 -19.15 -1.06
C VAL A 70 -13.64 -18.13 -2.18
N CYS A 71 -12.93 -18.29 -3.31
CA CYS A 71 -12.92 -17.30 -4.38
C CYS A 71 -14.19 -17.42 -5.24
N PRO A 72 -14.98 -16.35 -5.40
CA PRO A 72 -16.15 -16.36 -6.26
C PRO A 72 -15.80 -16.28 -7.76
N SER A 73 -14.54 -16.01 -8.11
CA SER A 73 -14.07 -15.93 -9.49
C SER A 73 -12.58 -16.35 -9.58
N PRO A 74 -12.29 -17.66 -9.57
CA PRO A 74 -10.91 -18.17 -9.46
C PRO A 74 -10.06 -17.87 -10.71
N ASP A 75 -10.68 -17.74 -11.88
CA ASP A 75 -9.98 -17.51 -13.14
C ASP A 75 -9.90 -16.01 -13.51
N ASN A 76 -10.63 -15.15 -12.81
CA ASN A 76 -10.64 -13.70 -13.04
C ASN A 76 -10.84 -12.93 -11.71
N CYS A 77 -9.75 -12.71 -10.98
CA CYS A 77 -9.82 -12.09 -9.66
C CYS A 77 -10.45 -10.69 -9.72
N ILE A 78 -11.62 -10.54 -9.10
CA ILE A 78 -12.34 -9.25 -8.97
C ILE A 78 -11.97 -8.46 -7.71
N GLY A 79 -10.96 -8.92 -6.94
CA GLY A 79 -10.51 -8.23 -5.73
C GLY A 79 -11.50 -8.24 -4.55
N CYS A 80 -12.43 -9.20 -4.51
CA CYS A 80 -13.48 -9.27 -3.47
C CYS A 80 -12.93 -9.41 -2.04
N GLY A 81 -11.76 -10.05 -1.89
CA GLY A 81 -11.02 -10.18 -0.63
C GLY A 81 -11.48 -11.28 0.31
N LYS A 82 -12.35 -12.21 -0.13
CA LYS A 82 -12.71 -13.38 0.68
C LYS A 82 -11.50 -14.23 1.07
N CYS A 83 -10.46 -14.22 0.26
CA CYS A 83 -9.20 -14.95 0.48
C CYS A 83 -8.23 -14.29 1.48
N VAL A 84 -8.55 -13.14 2.07
CA VAL A 84 -7.62 -12.43 2.97
C VAL A 84 -7.48 -13.12 4.34
N ASN A 85 -8.50 -13.87 4.76
CA ASN A 85 -8.58 -14.47 6.10
C ASN A 85 -8.55 -16.01 6.07
N VAL A 86 -8.03 -16.61 4.99
CA VAL A 86 -7.94 -18.07 4.82
C VAL A 86 -6.51 -18.53 4.71
#